data_AF-A0A956FZY1-F1
#
_entry.id   AF-A0A956FZY1-F1
#
_cell.length_a   1.000
_cell.length_b   1.000
_cell.length_c   1.000
_cell.angle_alpha   90.00
_cell.angle_beta   90.00
_cell.angle_gamma   90.00
#
_symmetry.space_group_name_H-M   'P 1'
#
loop_
_entity.id
_entity.type
_entity.pdbx_description
1 polymer ?
#
loop_
_entity_poly.entity_id
_entity_poly.type
_entity_poly.pdbx_seq_one_letter_code
_entity_poly.pdbx_strand_id
1 'polypeptide(L)'
;IIDDLLESQGKSRQVVRLVPYFLAGLQMVANSDYLLTISERLAQRMAPIFGLQIIPTPFDSEPYSLKMLWHPRYEHDPIQRWMRSIWMRPAARAHAHARPRQQPLRFAAAAREPPRVSAAGDGSRRA
;
A
#
# COMPACT_ATOMS: atom_id res chain seq x y z
N ILE A 1 -3.70 -4.33 -9.97
CA ILE A 1 -4.58 -3.39 -9.22
C ILE A 1 -4.04 -1.96 -9.26
N ILE A 2 -2.92 -1.61 -8.61
CA ILE A 2 -2.45 -0.21 -8.61
C ILE A 2 -1.99 0.22 -10.00
N ASP A 3 -1.28 -0.65 -10.73
CA ASP A 3 -0.84 -0.35 -12.09
C ASP A 3 -2.03 -0.15 -13.03
N ASP A 4 -2.99 -1.09 -13.04
CA ASP A 4 -4.24 -0.98 -13.81
C ASP A 4 -5.04 0.30 -13.47
N LEU A 5 -5.10 0.67 -12.18
CA LEU A 5 -5.77 1.90 -11.74
C LEU A 5 -5.08 3.15 -12.28
N LEU A 6 -3.74 3.21 -12.23
CA LEU A 6 -2.98 4.31 -12.82
C LEU A 6 -3.20 4.36 -14.34
N GLU A 7 -3.16 3.21 -15.01
CA GLU A 7 -3.33 3.11 -16.46
C GLU A 7 -4.72 3.60 -16.90
N SER A 8 -5.79 3.21 -16.19
CA SER A 8 -7.15 3.71 -16.44
C SER A 8 -7.29 5.24 -16.32
N GLN A 9 -6.35 5.91 -15.62
CA GLN A 9 -6.30 7.37 -15.46
C GLN A 9 -5.27 8.02 -16.40
N GLY A 10 -4.69 7.26 -17.35
CA GLY A 10 -3.62 7.74 -18.23
C GLY A 10 -2.32 8.06 -17.51
N LYS A 11 -2.11 7.51 -16.31
CA LYS A 11 -0.90 7.68 -15.50
C LYS A 11 -0.07 6.40 -15.52
N SER A 12 1.21 6.54 -15.23
CA SER A 12 2.12 5.41 -15.00
C SER A 12 3.06 5.74 -13.84
N ARG A 13 3.69 4.69 -13.30
CA ARG A 13 4.73 4.83 -12.28
C ARG A 13 6.00 4.13 -12.72
N GLN A 14 7.13 4.60 -12.23
CA GLN A 14 8.40 3.90 -12.40
C GLN A 14 8.56 2.86 -11.28
N VAL A 15 8.48 1.57 -11.62
CA VAL A 15 8.70 0.49 -10.65
C VAL A 15 10.21 0.23 -10.53
N VAL A 16 10.81 0.71 -9.45
CA VAL A 16 12.27 0.57 -9.21
C VAL A 16 12.62 -0.80 -8.61
N ARG A 17 11.77 -1.31 -7.72
CA ARG A 17 11.95 -2.60 -7.05
C ARG A 17 10.60 -3.28 -6.82
N LEU A 18 10.57 -4.59 -7.03
CA LEU A 18 9.44 -5.45 -6.69
C LEU A 18 9.85 -6.37 -5.54
N VAL A 19 9.06 -6.36 -4.47
CA VAL A 19 9.30 -7.19 -3.28
C VAL A 19 8.03 -7.96 -2.94
N PRO A 20 8.13 -9.22 -2.47
CA PRO A 20 6.98 -10.07 -2.23
C PRO A 20 6.23 -9.73 -0.92
N TYR A 21 6.85 -9.00 0.01
CA TYR A 21 6.30 -8.76 1.35
C TYR A 21 6.36 -7.29 1.75
N PHE A 22 5.33 -6.83 2.46
CA PHE A 22 5.21 -5.44 2.90
C PHE A 22 6.33 -4.99 3.84
N LEU A 23 6.81 -5.87 4.74
CA LEU A 23 7.89 -5.53 5.67
C LEU A 23 9.19 -5.17 4.93
N ALA A 24 9.53 -5.93 3.90
CA ALA A 24 10.69 -5.65 3.06
C ALA A 24 10.52 -4.30 2.33
N GLY A 25 9.31 -4.02 1.81
CA GLY A 25 9.00 -2.74 1.19
C GLY A 25 9.10 -1.55 2.15
N LEU A 26 8.56 -1.69 3.36
CA LEU A 26 8.62 -0.68 4.42
C LEU A 26 10.06 -0.36 4.80
N GLN A 27 10.89 -1.39 5.01
CA GLN A 27 12.31 -1.21 5.31
C GLN A 27 13.05 -0.52 4.15
N MET A 28 12.74 -0.87 2.91
CA MET A 28 13.36 -0.27 1.73
C MET A 28 13.01 1.22 1.61
N VAL A 29 11.75 1.59 1.78
CA VAL A 29 11.29 2.99 1.73
C VAL A 29 11.80 3.80 2.91
N ALA A 30 12.00 3.20 4.08
CA ALA A 30 12.62 3.89 5.22
C ALA A 30 14.07 4.30 4.97
N ASN A 31 14.74 3.68 3.98
CA ASN A 31 16.15 3.92 3.68
C ASN A 31 16.37 4.42 2.23
N SER A 32 15.35 5.02 1.61
CA SER A 32 15.43 5.54 0.24
C SER A 32 14.43 6.67 -0.01
N ASP A 33 14.50 7.31 -1.17
CA ASP A 33 13.53 8.30 -1.63
C ASP A 33 12.35 7.66 -2.41
N TYR A 34 12.09 6.37 -2.21
CA TYR A 34 11.00 5.68 -2.87
C TYR A 34 9.66 5.87 -2.17
N LEU A 35 8.58 5.63 -2.90
CA LEU A 35 7.22 5.62 -2.36
C LEU A 35 6.67 4.21 -2.38
N LEU A 36 5.87 3.89 -1.35
CA LEU A 36 5.20 2.61 -1.24
C LEU A 36 3.70 2.82 -0.96
N THR A 37 2.86 2.27 -1.83
CA THR A 37 1.42 2.22 -1.63
C THR A 37 1.04 0.91 -0.95
N ILE A 38 0.46 0.99 0.25
CA ILE A 38 -0.04 -0.15 1.03
C ILE A 38 -1.40 0.21 1.65
N SER A 39 -2.03 -0.76 2.31
CA SER A 39 -3.28 -0.51 3.00
C SER A 39 -3.12 0.52 4.13
N GLU A 40 -4.11 1.40 4.27
CA GLU A 40 -4.11 2.46 5.26
C GLU A 40 -3.89 1.91 6.69
N ARG A 41 -4.58 0.81 7.04
CA ARG A 41 -4.45 0.17 8.34
C ARG A 41 -3.03 -0.33 8.63
N LEU A 42 -2.33 -0.83 7.61
CA LEU A 42 -0.95 -1.25 7.76
C LEU A 42 -0.02 -0.03 7.86
N ALA A 43 -0.23 0.98 7.03
CA ALA A 43 0.54 2.22 7.08
C ALA A 43 0.43 2.88 8.47
N GLN A 44 -0.78 3.02 9.03
CA GLN A 44 -1.01 3.60 10.35
C GLN A 44 -0.28 2.87 11.48
N ARG A 45 -0.13 1.54 11.38
CA ARG A 45 0.57 0.74 12.39
C ARG A 45 2.08 0.75 12.23
N MET A 46 2.56 0.75 10.99
CA MET A 46 3.96 0.52 10.69
C MET A 46 4.75 1.81 10.50
N ALA A 47 4.12 2.89 10.04
CA ALA A 47 4.81 4.15 9.79
C ALA A 47 5.56 4.68 11.03
N PRO A 48 5.00 4.65 12.27
CA PRO A 48 5.74 5.06 13.45
C PRO A 48 6.95 4.17 13.77
N ILE A 49 6.86 2.87 13.48
CA ILE A 49 7.93 1.89 13.75
C ILE A 49 9.13 2.12 12.82
N PHE A 50 8.85 2.47 11.56
CA PHE A 50 9.87 2.67 10.52
C PHE A 50 10.27 4.14 10.33
N GLY A 51 9.72 5.07 11.13
CA GLY A 51 9.98 6.51 10.98
C GLY A 51 9.44 7.10 9.66
N LEU A 52 8.38 6.51 9.11
CA LEU A 52 7.79 6.90 7.83
C LEU A 52 6.64 7.90 8.00
N GLN A 53 6.39 8.69 6.97
CA GLN A 53 5.22 9.55 6.86
C GLN A 53 4.15 8.91 5.97
N ILE A 54 2.89 9.11 6.33
CA ILE A 54 1.74 8.68 5.53
C ILE A 54 1.23 9.88 4.76
N ILE A 55 1.15 9.75 3.44
CA ILE A 55 0.60 10.76 2.55
C ILE A 55 -0.59 10.20 1.77
N PRO A 56 -1.57 11.04 1.39
CA PRO A 56 -2.70 10.61 0.58
C PRO A 56 -2.25 10.23 -0.83
N THR A 57 -2.92 9.24 -1.42
CA THR A 57 -2.61 8.78 -2.78
C THR A 57 -3.09 9.80 -3.83
N PRO A 58 -2.35 10.00 -4.93
CA PRO A 58 -2.72 10.93 -6.01
C PRO A 58 -3.77 10.36 -6.99
N PHE A 59 -4.45 9.30 -6.56
CA PHE A 59 -5.46 8.56 -7.30
C PHE A 59 -6.48 8.00 -6.32
N ASP A 60 -7.70 7.87 -6.80
CA ASP A 60 -8.80 7.27 -6.05
C ASP A 60 -8.84 5.76 -6.28
N SER A 61 -8.73 4.97 -5.21
CA SER A 61 -8.97 3.51 -5.24
C SER A 61 -10.30 3.17 -4.56
N GLU A 62 -11.00 2.15 -5.05
CA GLU A 62 -12.13 1.59 -4.32
C GLU A 62 -11.66 0.92 -3.01
N PRO A 63 -12.44 1.01 -1.92
CA PRO A 63 -12.16 0.26 -0.72
C PRO A 63 -12.19 -1.25 -1.01
N TYR A 64 -11.22 -2.00 -0.47
CA TYR A 64 -11.22 -3.46 -0.56
C TYR A 64 -11.69 -4.07 0.77
N SER A 65 -12.32 -5.25 0.68
CA SER A 65 -12.76 -6.02 1.85
C SER A 65 -11.85 -7.21 2.10
N LEU A 66 -11.45 -7.40 3.36
CA LEU A 66 -10.79 -8.63 3.80
C LEU A 66 -11.88 -9.65 4.10
N LYS A 67 -11.82 -10.79 3.42
CA LYS A 67 -12.79 -11.88 3.58
C LYS A 67 -12.13 -13.05 4.28
N MET A 68 -12.87 -13.67 5.19
CA MET A 68 -12.52 -14.97 5.76
C MET A 68 -13.18 -16.06 4.91
N LEU A 69 -12.39 -17.03 4.46
CA LEU A 69 -12.85 -18.14 3.63
C LEU A 69 -12.63 -19.44 4.38
N TRP A 70 -13.57 -20.37 4.26
CA TRP A 70 -13.45 -21.71 4.80
C TRP A 70 -14.16 -22.71 3.88
N HIS A 71 -13.75 -23.97 3.95
CA HIS A 71 -14.41 -25.02 3.18
C HIS A 71 -15.79 -25.32 3.78
N PRO A 72 -16.85 -25.54 2.98
CA PRO A 72 -18.22 -25.79 3.48
C PRO A 72 -18.33 -26.93 4.49
N ARG A 73 -17.45 -27.93 4.38
CA ARG A 73 -17.31 -29.03 5.36
C ARG A 73 -17.16 -28.55 6.82
N TYR A 74 -16.56 -27.39 7.04
CA TYR A 74 -16.32 -26.82 8.37
C TYR A 74 -17.30 -25.68 8.73
N GLU A 75 -18.40 -25.55 7.99
CA GLU A 75 -19.43 -24.55 8.27
C GLU A 75 -19.95 -24.72 9.70
N HIS A 76 -20.29 -25.96 10.07
CA HIS A 76 -20.93 -26.30 11.34
C HIS A 76 -19.96 -26.81 12.40
N ASP A 77 -18.65 -26.85 12.14
CA ASP A 77 -17.66 -27.26 13.13
C ASP A 77 -17.64 -26.25 14.30
N PRO A 78 -17.86 -26.70 15.56
CA PRO A 78 -18.02 -25.79 16.69
C PRO A 78 -16.74 -25.02 17.04
N ILE A 79 -15.56 -25.64 16.87
CA ILE A 79 -14.27 -25.02 17.17
C ILE A 79 -13.96 -23.93 16.13
N GLN A 80 -14.14 -24.24 14.85
CA GLN A 80 -13.99 -23.30 13.75
C GLN A 80 -14.98 -22.13 13.90
N ARG A 81 -16.27 -22.40 14.19
CA ARG A 81 -17.25 -21.33 14.43
C ARG A 81 -16.87 -20.43 15.60
N TRP A 82 -16.45 -21.01 16.72
CA TRP A 82 -15.98 -20.26 17.88
C TRP A 82 -14.79 -19.36 17.51
N MET A 83 -13.78 -19.91 16.82
CA MET A 83 -12.62 -19.16 16.37
C MET A 83 -13.02 -18.04 15.41
N ARG A 84 -13.84 -18.31 14.39
CA ARG A 84 -14.36 -17.28 13.46
C ARG A 84 -15.05 -16.15 14.22
N SER A 85 -15.84 -16.49 15.26
CA SER A 85 -16.51 -15.48 16.11
C SER A 85 -15.53 -14.58 16.86
N ILE A 86 -14.35 -15.08 17.25
CA ILE A 86 -13.33 -14.30 17.95
C ILE A 86 -12.71 -13.27 17.02
N TRP A 87 -12.38 -13.66 15.79
CA TRP A 87 -11.80 -12.77 14.80
C TRP A 87 -12.81 -11.76 14.22
N MET A 88 -14.05 -12.20 13.99
CA MET A 88 -15.10 -11.36 13.39
C MET A 88 -15.57 -10.24 14.33
N ARG A 89 -15.60 -10.48 15.65
CA ARG A 89 -16.07 -9.48 16.63
C ARG A 89 -15.27 -8.16 16.57
N PRO A 90 -13.91 -8.17 16.68
CA PRO A 90 -13.10 -6.96 16.49
C PRO A 90 -13.14 -6.43 15.05
N ALA A 91 -13.16 -7.32 14.05
CA ALA A 91 -13.15 -6.92 12.65
C ALA A 91 -14.40 -6.11 12.27
N ALA A 92 -15.58 -6.50 12.75
CA ALA A 92 -16.83 -5.79 12.51
C ALA A 92 -16.80 -4.34 13.07
N ARG A 93 -16.20 -4.14 14.25
CA ARG A 93 -16.02 -2.79 14.83
C ARG A 93 -15.08 -1.93 14.01
N ALA A 94 -14.01 -2.52 13.47
CA ALA A 94 -13.04 -1.83 12.64
C ALA A 94 -13.64 -1.43 11.28
N HIS A 95 -14.52 -2.25 10.69
CA HIS A 95 -15.23 -1.91 9.45
C HIS A 95 -16.24 -0.78 9.62
N ALA A 96 -16.91 -0.69 10.78
CA ALA A 96 -17.90 0.37 11.06
C ALA A 96 -17.28 1.78 11.15
N HIS A 97 -15.97 1.89 11.40
CA HIS A 97 -15.24 3.16 11.51
C HIS A 97 -14.47 3.54 10.23
N ALA A 98 -14.71 2.86 9.12
CA ALA A 98 -14.15 3.28 7.83
C ALA A 98 -14.71 4.67 7.48
N ARG A 99 -13.88 5.71 7.61
CA ARG A 99 -14.29 7.10 7.34
C ARG A 99 -14.74 7.22 5.88
N PRO A 100 -15.85 7.92 5.59
CA PRO A 100 -16.13 8.38 4.24
C PRO A 100 -15.00 9.34 3.79
N ARG A 101 -14.54 9.16 2.55
CA ARG A 101 -13.51 9.98 1.87
C ARG A 101 -13.66 11.48 2.20
N GLN A 102 -12.58 12.13 2.62
CA GLN A 102 -12.51 13.60 2.63
C GLN A 102 -11.72 14.14 1.41
N GLN A 103 -12.35 15.16 0.82
CA GLN A 103 -12.08 16.10 -0.28
C GLN A 103 -10.62 16.31 -0.79
N PRO A 104 -10.42 16.75 -2.06
CA PRO A 104 -9.13 16.71 -2.73
C PRO A 104 -8.16 17.76 -2.20
N LEU A 105 -6.90 17.35 -2.06
CA LEU A 105 -5.81 18.23 -1.67
C LEU A 105 -5.25 18.96 -2.89
N ARG A 106 -5.22 20.29 -2.82
CA ARG A 106 -4.40 21.14 -3.70
C ARG A 106 -2.94 20.84 -3.38
N PHE A 107 -2.19 20.41 -4.39
CA PHE A 107 -0.73 20.33 -4.31
C PHE A 107 -0.16 21.75 -4.18
N ALA A 108 0.32 22.13 -2.99
CA ALA A 108 1.33 23.16 -2.91
C ALA A 108 2.63 22.52 -3.41
N ALA A 109 3.10 22.95 -4.58
CA ALA A 109 4.37 22.53 -5.15
C ALA A 109 5.51 22.93 -4.21
N ALA A 110 5.85 22.07 -3.25
CA ALA A 110 7.14 22.13 -2.60
C ALA A 110 8.15 21.57 -3.60
N ALA A 111 8.74 22.49 -4.37
CA ALA A 111 9.86 22.20 -5.25
C ALA A 111 11.01 21.59 -4.43
N ARG A 112 11.08 20.26 -4.41
CA ARG A 112 12.35 19.56 -4.21
C ARG A 112 12.82 19.16 -5.60
N GLU A 113 14.00 19.67 -5.97
CA GLU A 113 14.66 19.31 -7.22
C GLU A 113 14.67 17.79 -7.39
N PRO A 114 14.43 17.28 -8.62
CA PRO A 114 14.48 15.86 -8.87
C PRO A 114 15.87 15.32 -8.53
N PRO A 115 15.98 14.10 -7.95
CA PRO A 115 17.27 13.49 -7.68
C PRO A 115 18.05 13.40 -9.00
N ARG A 116 19.27 13.93 -9.02
CA ARG A 116 20.17 13.84 -10.17
C ARG A 116 20.41 12.37 -10.47
N VAL A 117 19.78 11.87 -11.53
CA VAL A 117 20.16 10.61 -12.16
C VAL A 117 21.58 10.84 -12.68
N SER A 118 22.57 10.27 -11.98
CA SER A 118 23.92 10.18 -12.52
C SER A 118 23.83 9.35 -13.80
N ALA A 119 23.99 10.02 -14.94
CA ALA A 119 24.18 9.37 -16.22
C ALA A 119 25.50 8.59 -16.14
N ALA A 120 25.41 7.30 -15.79
CA ALA A 120 26.49 6.36 -15.95
C ALA A 120 26.74 6.17 -17.45
N GLY A 121 27.68 6.95 -17.97
CA GLY A 121 28.59 6.69 -19.09
C GLY A 121 28.01 5.94 -20.30
N ASP A 122 27.61 6.72 -21.31
CA ASP A 122 27.91 6.34 -22.68
C ASP A 122 29.43 6.38 -22.87
N GLY A 123 29.98 5.25 -23.28
CA GLY A 123 31.41 5.00 -23.43
C GLY A 123 31.66 3.88 -24.42
N SER A 124 31.11 4.02 -25.63
CA SER A 124 31.59 3.38 -26.85
C SER A 124 33.13 3.37 -26.91
N ARG A 125 33.77 2.18 -26.98
CA ARG A 125 34.81 1.79 -27.98
C ARG A 125 35.63 0.53 -27.62
N ARG A 126 35.79 -0.33 -28.65
CA ARG A 126 36.85 -1.34 -28.93
C ARG A 126 36.75 -2.65 -28.13
N ALA A 127 36.88 -3.84 -28.71
CA ALA A 127 37.39 -4.29 -30.02
C ALA A 127 36.57 -5.49 -30.53
#